data_AF-A0A8S3AGK9-F1
#
_entry.id   AF-A0A8S3AGK9-F1
#
_cell.length_a   1.000
_cell.length_b   1.000
_cell.length_c   1.000
_cell.angle_alpha   90.00
_cell.angle_beta   90.00
_cell.angle_gamma   90.00
#
_symmetry.space_group_name_H-M   'P 1'
#
loop_
_entity.id
_entity.type
_entity.pdbx_description
1 polymer ?
#
loop_
_entity_poly.entity_id
_entity_poly.type
_entity_poly.pdbx_seq_one_letter_code
_entity_poly.pdbx_strand_id
1 'polypeptide(L)' 'MYRVSLQIGVEGGETAIKLARKWAYSVKGTPKDQAVVLFAENNFWGRTLAAVSSSTDPSCYEGFGP' A
#
# COMPACT_ATOMS: atom_id res chain seq x y z
N MET A 1 -8.72 9.64 20.55
CA MET A 1 -7.97 10.53 19.63
C MET A 1 -6.89 9.68 18.96
N TYR A 2 -7.11 9.19 17.74
CA TYR A 2 -6.09 8.41 17.03
C TYR A 2 -5.13 9.39 16.34
N ARG A 3 -4.01 9.69 16.99
CA ARG A 3 -2.90 10.39 16.32
C ARG A 3 -2.22 9.39 15.40
N VAL A 4 -2.36 9.60 14.09
CA VAL A 4 -1.43 9.03 13.12
C VAL A 4 -0.36 10.08 12.90
N SER A 5 0.79 9.93 13.55
CA SER A 5 2.00 10.69 13.19
C SER A 5 2.74 9.91 12.11
N LEU A 6 3.05 10.58 11.00
CA LEU A 6 3.81 10.05 9.87
C LEU A 6 5.10 10.86 9.77
N GLN A 7 6.25 10.20 9.77
CA GLN A 7 7.57 10.85 9.73
C GLN A 7 8.16 10.93 8.32
N ILE A 8 7.75 10.04 7.41
CA ILE A 8 8.20 10.02 6.00
C ILE A 8 7.06 9.64 5.06
N GLY A 9 7.13 10.06 3.79
CA GLY A 9 6.05 9.91 2.81
C GLY A 9 5.54 8.47 2.65
N VAL A 10 6.45 7.47 2.70
CA VAL A 10 6.07 6.06 2.56
C VAL A 10 5.19 5.55 3.69
N GLU A 11 5.39 6.02 4.93
CA GLU A 11 4.52 5.66 6.06
C GLU A 11 3.08 6.12 5.82
N GLY A 12 2.92 7.26 5.13
CA GLY A 12 1.61 7.80 4.76
C GLY A 12 0.88 6.90 3.78
N GLY A 13 1.58 6.42 2.75
CA GLY A 13 1.02 5.45 1.81
C GLY A 13 0.67 4.12 2.48
N GLU A 14 1.55 3.58 3.33
CA GLU A 14 1.29 2.35 4.08
C GLU A 14 0.05 2.50 4.98
N THR A 15 -0.08 3.65 5.64
CA THR A 15 -1.23 3.93 6.50
C THR A 15 -2.52 4.05 5.70
N ALA A 16 -2.49 4.76 4.56
CA ALA A 16 -3.65 4.88 3.67
C ALA A 16 -4.13 3.49 3.19
N ILE A 17 -3.21 2.64 2.75
CA ILE A 17 -3.51 1.27 2.30
C ILE A 17 -4.11 0.44 3.43
N LYS A 18 -3.53 0.51 4.64
CA LYS A 18 -4.06 -0.22 5.81
C LYS A 18 -5.48 0.22 6.16
N LEU A 19 -5.76 1.52 6.15
CA LEU A 19 -7.09 2.05 6.41
C LEU A 19 -8.09 1.63 5.34
N ALA A 20 -7.71 1.71 4.06
CA ALA A 20 -8.54 1.28 2.94
C ALA A 20 -8.88 -0.22 3.01
N ARG A 21 -7.89 -1.08 3.27
CA ARG A 21 -8.12 -2.54 3.42
C ARG A 21 -8.98 -2.85 4.64
N LYS A 22 -8.74 -2.19 5.78
CA LYS A 22 -9.59 -2.37 6.98
C LYS A 22 -11.04 -1.99 6.69
N TRP A 23 -11.27 -0.85 6.03
CA TRP A 23 -12.61 -0.44 5.62
C TRP A 23 -13.24 -1.43 4.63
N ALA A 24 -12.47 -1.94 3.66
CA ALA A 24 -12.95 -2.90 2.68
C ALA A 24 -13.48 -4.20 3.34
N TYR A 25 -12.80 -4.68 4.39
CA TYR A 25 -13.24 -5.88 5.12
C TYR A 25 -14.33 -5.60 6.14
N SER A 26 -14.23 -4.52 6.92
CA SER A 26 -15.15 -4.26 8.04
C SER A 26 -16.45 -3.56 7.65
N VAL A 27 -16.44 -2.78 6.56
CA VAL A 27 -17.59 -1.95 6.16
C VAL A 27 -18.11 -2.34 4.79
N LYS A 28 -17.24 -2.46 3.78
CA LYS A 28 -17.67 -2.83 2.42
C LYS A 28 -18.06 -4.31 2.31
N GLY A 29 -17.56 -5.17 3.19
CA GLY A 29 -17.84 -6.62 3.17
C GLY A 29 -17.07 -7.38 2.10
N THR A 30 -15.91 -6.87 1.67
CA THR A 30 -15.03 -7.61 0.76
C THR A 30 -14.59 -8.92 1.43
N PRO A 31 -14.61 -10.08 0.75
CA PRO A 31 -14.16 -11.32 1.36
C PRO A 31 -12.71 -11.22 1.85
N LYS A 32 -12.39 -12.01 2.87
CA LYS A 32 -11.04 -12.03 3.46
C LYS A 32 -9.98 -12.24 2.38
N ASP A 33 -8.92 -11.43 2.45
CA ASP A 33 -7.76 -11.47 1.54
C ASP A 33 -8.07 -11.13 0.07
N GLN A 34 -9.27 -10.65 -0.24
CA GLN A 34 -9.70 -10.27 -1.61
C GLN A 34 -9.76 -8.75 -1.86
N ALA A 35 -9.26 -7.92 -0.93
CA ALA A 35 -9.19 -6.47 -1.16
C ALA A 35 -8.04 -6.11 -2.11
N VAL A 36 -8.39 -5.44 -3.22
CA VAL A 36 -7.44 -4.96 -4.22
C VAL A 36 -7.26 -3.45 -4.09
N VAL A 37 -6.01 -2.99 -4.18
CA VAL A 37 -5.66 -1.56 -4.28
C VAL A 37 -5.07 -1.34 -5.67
N LEU A 38 -5.65 -0.39 -6.41
CA LEU A 38 -5.19 -0.05 -7.75
C LEU A 38 -4.18 1.09 -7.67
N PHE A 39 -3.11 0.98 -8.45
CA PHE A 39 -2.09 2.01 -8.62
C PHE A 39 -1.99 2.36 -10.10
N ALA A 40 -1.63 3.61 -10.40
CA ALA A 40 -1.32 4.02 -11.75
C ALA A 40 0.01 3.39 -12.21
N GLU A 41 0.18 3.18 -13.51
CA GLU A 41 1.50 2.88 -14.07
C GLU A 41 2.49 4.02 -13.74
N ASN A 42 3.76 3.66 -13.52
CA ASN A 42 4.81 4.60 -13.10
C ASN A 42 4.52 5.33 -11.78
N ASN A 43 3.73 4.72 -10.88
CA ASN A 43 3.52 5.28 -9.54
C ASN A 43 4.82 5.29 -8.72
N PHE A 44 4.94 6.28 -7.84
CA PHE A 44 5.98 6.33 -6.82
C PHE A 44 5.40 6.88 -5.52
N TRP A 45 5.45 6.06 -4.47
CA TRP A 45 4.97 6.47 -3.13
C TRP A 45 5.89 6.02 -1.99
N GLY A 46 7.03 5.37 -2.31
CA GLY A 46 8.01 4.94 -1.32
C GLY A 46 8.91 3.82 -1.82
N ARG A 47 9.74 3.28 -0.91
CA ARG A 47 10.67 2.16 -1.17
C ARG A 47 10.56 1.02 -0.14
N THR A 48 9.46 0.95 0.61
CA THR A 48 9.15 -0.24 1.41
C THR A 48 8.74 -1.39 0.50
N LEU A 49 8.71 -2.61 1.03
CA LEU A 49 8.28 -3.79 0.28
C LEU A 49 6.92 -3.58 -0.39
N ALA A 50 5.90 -3.08 0.32
CA ALA A 50 4.59 -2.86 -0.28
C ALA A 50 4.61 -1.77 -1.38
N ALA A 51 5.45 -0.74 -1.23
CA ALA A 51 5.57 0.32 -2.24
C ALA A 51 6.25 -0.17 -3.51
N VAL A 52 7.32 -0.96 -3.39
CA VAL A 52 7.99 -1.51 -4.56
C VAL A 52 7.17 -2.62 -5.21
N SER A 53 6.39 -3.39 -4.45
CA SER A 53 5.48 -4.41 -4.98
C SER A 53 4.34 -3.85 -5.84
N SER A 54 4.03 -2.55 -5.75
CA SER A 54 3.06 -1.90 -6.64
C SER A 54 3.71 -1.15 -7.81
N SER A 55 5.03 -1.17 -7.93
CA SER A 55 5.77 -0.42 -8.95
C SER A 55 5.76 -1.12 -10.30
N THR A 56 5.85 -0.35 -11.38
CA THR A 56 6.14 -0.85 -12.73
C THR A 56 7.60 -0.64 -13.14
N ASP A 57 8.43 -0.03 -12.28
CA ASP A 57 9.87 0.16 -12.49
C ASP A 57 10.67 -1.06 -11.97
N PRO A 58 11.32 -1.84 -12.86
CA PRO A 58 12.08 -3.03 -12.46
C PRO A 58 13.18 -2.74 -11.44
N SER A 59 13.83 -1.57 -11.51
CA SER A 59 14.89 -1.20 -10.56
C SER A 59 14.39 -1.04 -9.12
N CYS A 60 13.07 -0.90 -8.94
CA CYS A 60 12.46 -0.79 -7.63
C CYS A 60 12.16 -2.14 -6.98
N TYR A 61 11.82 -3.19 -7.74
CA TYR A 61 11.35 -4.47 -7.20
C TYR A 61 12.25 -5.69 -7.50
N GLU A 62 13.18 -5.60 -8.45
CA GLU A 62 14.07 -6.70 -8.81
C GLU A 62 14.89 -7.19 -7.60
N GLY A 63 14.88 -8.52 -7.38
CA GLY A 63 15.63 -9.16 -6.30
C GLY A 63 14.97 -9.10 -4.91
N PHE A 64 13.78 -8.51 -4.77
CA PHE A 64 13.05 -8.40 -3.50
C PHE A 64 11.84 -9.35 -3.37
N GLY A 65 11.63 -10.19 -4.38
CA GLY A 65 10.45 -11.07 -4.52
C GLY A 65 10.34 -12.20 -3.48
N PRO A 66 9.23 -12.95 -3.49
CA PRO A 66 8.32 -13.19 -4.63
C PRO A 66 7.55 -11.97 -5.13
#